data_AF-A0A529T0H9-F1
#
_entry.id   AF-A0A529T0H9-F1
#
_cell.length_a   1.000
_cell.length_b   1.000
_cell.length_c   1.000
_cell.angle_alpha   90.00
_cell.angle_beta   90.00
_cell.angle_gamma   90.00
#
_symmetry.space_group_name_H-M   'P 1'
#
loop_
_entity.id
_entity.type
_entity.pdbx_description
1 polymer ?
#
loop_
_entity_poly.entity_id
_entity_poly.type
_entity_poly.pdbx_seq_one_letter_code
_entity_poly.pdbx_strand_id
1 'polypeptide(L)' 'IGAAHGGAVPTTESLPAALDVALAPKVRIRAREVASEIRADGAEAAAKWLIEWLGQQ' A
#
# COMPACT_ATOMS: atom_id res chain seq x y z
N ILE A 1 -0.73 -5.47 0.44
CA ILE A 1 -0.63 -5.22 1.90
C ILE A 1 0.40 -6.20 2.45
N GLY A 2 1.42 -5.73 3.17
CA GLY A 2 2.44 -6.57 3.79
C GLY A 2 2.56 -6.27 5.28
N ALA A 3 3.03 -7.25 6.07
CA ALA A 3 3.42 -7.01 7.45
C ALA A 3 4.89 -6.62 7.50
N ALA A 4 5.16 -5.38 7.91
CA ALA A 4 6.52 -4.87 8.02
C ALA A 4 7.13 -5.27 9.37
N HIS A 5 8.36 -5.79 9.34
CA HIS A 5 9.18 -5.90 10.53
C HIS A 5 9.85 -4.55 10.81
N GLY A 6 9.75 -4.05 12.05
CA GLY A 6 10.12 -2.69 12.45
C GLY A 6 11.61 -2.38 12.52
N GLY A 7 12.43 -2.91 11.61
CA GLY A 7 13.84 -2.51 11.44
C GLY A 7 14.88 -3.21 12.33
N ALA A 8 14.47 -4.08 13.26
CA ALA A 8 15.40 -4.96 13.94
C ALA A 8 15.89 -6.08 13.00
N VAL A 9 16.99 -6.76 13.37
CA VAL A 9 17.42 -7.96 12.63
C VAL A 9 16.32 -9.02 12.79
N PRO A 10 15.77 -9.57 11.69
CA PRO A 10 14.73 -10.58 11.78
C PRO A 10 15.19 -11.79 12.60
N THR A 11 14.36 -12.20 13.55
CA THR A 11 14.54 -13.44 14.33
C THR A 11 13.67 -14.56 13.74
N THR A 12 13.88 -15.79 14.19
CA THR A 12 13.00 -16.92 13.83
C THR A 12 11.53 -16.64 14.19
N GLU A 13 11.29 -15.91 15.28
CA GLU A 13 9.94 -15.53 15.74
C GLU A 13 9.34 -14.36 14.97
N SER A 14 10.15 -13.61 14.23
CA SER A 14 9.69 -12.40 13.54
C SER A 14 8.72 -12.70 12.40
N LEU A 15 8.93 -13.81 11.68
CA LEU A 15 8.05 -14.18 10.57
C LEU A 15 6.68 -14.69 11.04
N PRO A 16 6.58 -15.66 11.98
CA PRO A 16 5.30 -16.10 12.53
C PRO A 16 4.49 -14.93 13.11
N ALA A 17 5.12 -14.06 13.91
CA ALA A 17 4.46 -12.91 14.50
C ALA A 17 3.93 -11.92 13.44
N ALA A 18 4.69 -11.68 12.37
CA ALA A 18 4.23 -10.86 11.25
C ALA A 18 3.05 -11.49 10.51
N LEU A 19 3.04 -12.82 10.38
CA LEU A 19 1.98 -13.58 9.72
C LEU A 19 0.67 -13.52 10.52
N ASP A 20 0.73 -13.64 11.85
CA ASP A 20 -0.44 -13.52 12.72
C ASP A 20 -1.14 -12.17 12.53
N VAL A 21 -0.36 -11.08 12.43
CA VAL A 21 -0.90 -9.75 12.14
C VAL A 21 -1.48 -9.70 10.73
N ALA A 22 -0.73 -10.14 9.71
CA ALA A 22 -1.15 -10.06 8.30
C ALA A 22 -2.44 -10.85 8.02
N LEU A 23 -2.64 -11.99 8.68
CA LEU A 23 -3.76 -12.89 8.47
C LEU A 23 -4.98 -12.57 9.34
N ALA A 24 -4.87 -11.61 10.27
CA ALA A 24 -5.99 -11.19 11.10
C ALA A 24 -7.20 -10.73 10.23
N PRO A 25 -8.44 -11.17 10.51
CA PRO A 25 -9.61 -10.82 9.70
C PRO A 25 -9.83 -9.32 9.50
N LYS A 26 -9.47 -8.51 10.51
CA LYS A 26 -9.52 -7.04 10.44
C LYS A 26 -8.60 -6.47 9.35
N VAL A 27 -7.42 -7.07 9.14
CA VAL A 27 -6.49 -6.64 8.08
C VAL A 27 -7.10 -6.88 6.72
N ARG A 28 -7.78 -8.00 6.49
CA ARG A 28 -8.51 -8.25 5.24
C ARG A 28 -9.59 -7.22 4.97
N ILE A 29 -10.37 -6.85 5.99
CA ILE A 29 -11.43 -5.84 5.86
C ILE A 29 -10.82 -4.50 5.49
N ARG A 30 -9.83 -4.03 6.27
CA ARG A 30 -9.16 -2.76 6.00
C ARG A 30 -8.45 -2.74 4.64
N ALA A 31 -7.83 -3.85 4.25
CA ALA A 31 -7.17 -3.99 2.95
C ALA A 31 -8.15 -3.77 1.78
N ARG A 32 -9.39 -4.25 1.90
CA ARG A 32 -10.41 -4.05 0.86
C ARG A 32 -10.90 -2.62 0.81
N GLU A 33 -11.13 -2.00 1.97
CA GLU A 33 -11.48 -0.58 2.05
C GLU A 33 -10.40 0.27 1.37
N VAL A 34 -9.14 0.12 1.78
CA VAL A 34 -8.03 0.86 1.19
C VAL A 34 -7.90 0.59 -0.31
N ALA A 35 -8.03 -0.67 -0.75
CA ALA A 35 -7.96 -1.00 -2.17
C ALA A 35 -9.05 -0.30 -2.99
N SER A 36 -10.24 -0.05 -2.41
CA SER A 36 -11.32 0.67 -3.08
C SER A 36 -11.05 2.18 -3.23
N GLU A 37 -10.16 2.74 -2.41
CA GLU A 37 -9.76 4.16 -2.47
C GLU A 37 -8.63 4.42 -3.48
N ILE A 38 -7.88 3.39 -3.89
CA ILE A 38 -6.71 3.54 -4.75
C ILE A 38 -7.10 3.46 -6.24
N ARG A 39 -6.82 4.53 -6.98
CA ARG A 39 -6.94 4.56 -8.43
C ARG A 39 -5.83 3.76 -9.12
N ALA A 40 -6.18 2.97 -10.14
CA ALA A 40 -5.22 2.16 -10.90
C ALA A 40 -4.48 2.95 -11.98
N ASP A 41 -5.06 4.05 -12.47
CA ASP A 41 -4.57 4.89 -13.57
C ASP A 41 -3.73 6.09 -13.09
N GLY A 42 -3.14 5.98 -11.88
CA GLY A 42 -2.47 7.12 -11.24
C GLY A 42 -1.35 7.75 -12.07
N ALA A 43 -0.55 6.93 -12.74
CA ALA A 43 0.53 7.40 -13.61
C ALA A 43 -0.01 8.18 -14.83
N GLU A 44 -1.06 7.67 -15.47
CA GLU A 44 -1.70 8.34 -16.61
C GLU A 44 -2.31 9.68 -16.19
N ALA A 45 -3.00 9.71 -15.06
CA ALA A 45 -3.62 10.93 -14.57
C ALA A 45 -2.61 11.99 -14.16
N ALA A 46 -1.49 11.59 -13.53
CA ALA A 46 -0.38 12.48 -13.24
C ALA A 46 0.23 13.06 -14.52
N ALA A 47 0.39 12.24 -15.57
CA ALA A 47 0.89 12.71 -16.86
C ALA A 47 -0.08 13.73 -17.51
N LYS A 48 -1.39 13.50 -17.45
CA LYS A 48 -2.40 14.46 -17.95
C LYS A 48 -2.32 15.79 -17.21
N TRP A 49 -2.25 15.77 -15.88
CA TRP A 49 -2.08 17.00 -15.08
C TRP A 49 -0.80 17.75 -15.43
N LEU A 50 0.31 17.04 -15.66
CA LEU A 50 1.57 17.67 -16.05
C LEU A 50 1.46 18.34 -17.42
N ILE A 51 0.87 17.67 -18.43
CA ILE A 51 0.70 18.23 -19.76
C ILE A 51 -0.22 19.45 -19.72
N GLU A 52 -1.33 19.38 -18.97
CA GLU A 52 -2.25 20.50 -18.79
C GLU A 52 -1.54 21.69 -18.15
N TRP A 53 -0.76 21.48 -17.09
CA TRP A 53 0.00 22.53 -16.44
C TRP A 53 1.04 23.17 -17.36
N LEU A 54 1.76 22.37 -18.16
CA LEU A 54 2.73 22.87 -19.13
C LEU A 54 2.09 23.70 -20.25
N GLY A 55 0.86 23.37 -20.67
CA GLY A 55 0.14 24.10 -21.71
C GLY A 55 -0.52 25.41 -21.26
N GLN A 56 -0.60 25.65 -19.94
CA GLN A 56 -1.12 26.89 -19.34
C GLN A 56 -0.02 27.92 -19.05
N GLN A 57 1.23 27.60 -19.34
CA GLN A 57 2.39 28.50 -19.28
C GLN A 57 2.77 28.99 -20.67
#